data_AF-A0A661NVA0-F1
#
_entry.id   AF-A0A661NVA0-F1
#
_cell.length_a   1.000
_cell.length_b   1.000
_cell.length_c   1.000
_cell.angle_alpha   90.00
_cell.angle_beta   90.00
_cell.angle_gamma   90.00
#
_symmetry.space_group_name_H-M   'P 1'
#
loop_
_entity.id
_entity.type
_entity.pdbx_description
1 polymer ?
#
loop_
_entity_poly.entity_id
_entity_poly.type
_entity_poly.pdbx_seq_one_letter_code
_entity_poly.pdbx_strand_id
1 'polypeptide(L)' 'MGEVIYSAKPLWAVLVSMIAAFLILLTGEKHRNLREGWTILAALIKFGLVFSLIEPVLAGKTIEYTLI' A
#
# COMPACT_ATOMS: atom_id res chain seq x y z
N MET A 1 17.38 -19.73 -8.25
CA MET A 1 17.06 -18.29 -8.43
C MET A 1 15.57 -18.22 -8.65
N GLY A 2 14.84 -17.51 -7.80
CA GLY A 2 13.39 -17.36 -7.91
C GLY A 2 12.99 -16.64 -9.19
N GLU A 3 11.80 -16.92 -9.71
CA GLU A 3 11.23 -16.21 -10.85
C GLU A 3 10.98 -14.75 -10.46
N VAL A 4 11.38 -13.79 -11.30
CA VAL A 4 11.11 -12.36 -11.10
C VAL A 4 9.81 -11.98 -11.82
N ILE A 5 8.88 -11.41 -11.09
CA ILE A 5 7.62 -10.87 -11.60
C ILE A 5 7.64 -9.36 -11.53
N TYR A 6 7.45 -8.70 -12.67
CA TYR A 6 7.30 -7.26 -12.71
C TYR A 6 5.86 -6.86 -12.38
N SER A 7 5.68 -6.04 -11.34
CA SER A 7 4.37 -5.58 -10.91
C SER A 7 4.45 -4.25 -10.18
N ALA A 8 3.48 -3.37 -10.39
CA ALA A 8 3.37 -2.12 -9.64
C ALA A 8 2.84 -2.29 -8.21
N LYS A 9 2.41 -3.50 -7.80
CA LYS A 9 1.87 -3.75 -6.46
C LYS A 9 2.80 -3.30 -5.32
N PRO A 10 4.14 -3.53 -5.36
CA PRO A 10 5.06 -3.05 -4.32
C PRO A 10 5.10 -1.51 -4.25
N LEU A 11 5.06 -0.83 -5.40
CA LEU A 11 4.97 0.64 -5.44
C LEU A 11 3.69 1.13 -4.77
N TRP A 12 2.53 0.56 -5.12
CA TRP A 12 1.25 0.92 -4.50
C TRP A 12 1.23 0.68 -2.99
N ALA A 13 1.87 -0.40 -2.51
CA ALA A 13 1.94 -0.70 -1.08
C ALA A 13 2.66 0.40 -0.27
N VAL A 14 3.60 1.12 -0.91
CA VAL A 14 4.28 2.29 -0.34
C VAL A 14 3.45 3.56 -0.53
N LEU A 15 2.97 3.83 -1.74
CA LEU A 15 2.26 5.07 -2.08
C LEU A 15 0.95 5.27 -1.32
N VAL A 16 0.24 4.19 -0.97
CA VAL A 16 -1.02 4.27 -0.20
C VAL A 16 -0.84 5.02 1.11
N SER A 17 0.28 4.82 1.81
CA SER A 17 0.53 5.58 3.05
C SER A 17 0.85 7.04 2.80
N MET A 18 1.54 7.37 1.71
CA MET A 18 1.80 8.74 1.33
C MET A 18 0.49 9.48 1.03
N ILE A 19 -0.38 8.87 0.21
CA ILE A 19 -1.71 9.42 -0.12
C ILE A 19 -2.54 9.59 1.15
N ALA A 20 -2.56 8.58 2.02
CA ALA A 20 -3.27 8.64 3.30
C ALA A 20 -2.77 9.78 4.19
N ALA A 21 -1.45 9.98 4.29
CA ALA A 21 -0.87 11.08 5.05
C ALA A 21 -1.33 12.45 4.53
N PHE A 22 -1.32 12.65 3.20
CA PHE A 22 -1.86 13.89 2.60
C PHE A 22 -3.35 14.07 2.89
N LEU A 23 -4.16 13.03 2.76
CA LEU A 23 -5.60 13.08 3.07
C LEU A 23 -5.86 13.40 4.54
N ILE A 24 -5.13 12.77 5.46
CA ILE A 24 -5.19 13.03 6.91
C ILE A 24 -4.84 14.50 7.22
N LEU A 25 -3.78 15.03 6.61
CA LEU A 25 -3.36 16.43 6.79
C LEU A 25 -4.41 17.41 6.26
N LEU A 26 -4.95 17.17 5.05
CA LEU A 26 -5.98 18.03 4.44
C LEU A 26 -7.30 18.03 5.22
N THR A 27 -7.63 16.92 5.86
CA THR A 27 -8.86 16.78 6.65
C THR A 27 -8.80 17.59 7.97
N GLY A 28 -7.58 17.74 8.52
CA GLY A 28 -7.31 18.58 9.69
C GLY A 28 -8.00 18.14 10.99
N GLU A 29 -7.83 18.94 12.04
CA GLU A 29 -8.40 18.68 13.37
C GLU A 29 -9.93 18.86 13.42
N LYS A 30 -10.49 19.65 12.50
CA LYS A 30 -11.93 19.96 12.46
C LYS A 30 -12.80 18.74 12.14
N HIS A 31 -12.25 17.75 11.42
CA HIS A 31 -12.98 16.58 10.95
C HIS A 31 -12.35 15.27 11.45
N ARG A 32 -12.26 15.14 12.79
CA ARG A 32 -11.62 13.99 13.47
C ARG A 32 -12.11 12.62 12.99
N ASN A 33 -13.43 12.43 12.86
CA ASN A 33 -14.00 11.15 12.41
C ASN A 33 -13.58 10.80 10.97
N LEU A 34 -13.42 11.80 10.10
CA LEU A 34 -13.00 11.58 8.72
C LEU A 34 -11.51 11.21 8.63
N ARG A 35 -10.67 11.81 9.48
CA ARG A 35 -9.25 11.42 9.65
C ARG A 35 -9.10 9.95 10.06
N GLU A 36 -9.89 9.52 11.03
CA GLU A 36 -9.93 8.11 11.46
C GLU A 36 -10.38 7.20 10.31
N GLY A 37 -11.41 7.63 9.56
CA GLY A 37 -11.86 6.96 8.34
C GLY A 37 -10.73 6.78 7.31
N TRP A 38 -9.96 7.84 7.01
CA TRP A 38 -8.82 7.76 6.10
C TRP A 38 -7.73 6.80 6.60
N THR A 39 -7.51 6.76 7.91
CA THR A 39 -6.51 5.89 8.53
C THR A 39 -6.91 4.42 8.40
N ILE A 40 -8.16 4.09 8.70
CA ILE A 40 -8.71 2.73 8.57
C ILE A 40 -8.72 2.30 7.10
N LEU A 41 -9.18 3.17 6.20
CA LEU A 41 -9.20 2.90 4.77
C LEU A 41 -7.79 2.61 4.23
N ALA A 42 -6.80 3.43 4.60
CA ALA A 42 -5.41 3.23 4.20
C ALA A 42 -4.84 1.91 4.73
N ALA A 43 -5.17 1.53 5.97
CA ALA A 43 -4.75 0.27 6.56
C ALA A 43 -5.35 -0.93 5.80
N LEU A 44 -6.64 -0.89 5.48
CA LEU A 44 -7.30 -1.97 4.71
C LEU A 44 -6.72 -2.11 3.30
N ILE A 45 -6.50 -1.00 2.60
CA ILE A 45 -5.91 -1.02 1.25
C ILE A 45 -4.49 -1.58 1.30
N LYS A 46 -3.65 -1.09 2.23
CA LYS A 46 -2.29 -1.59 2.39
C LYS A 46 -2.27 -3.08 2.75
N PHE A 47 -3.15 -3.50 3.67
CA PHE A 47 -3.28 -4.90 4.04
C PHE A 47 -3.63 -5.77 2.83
N GLY A 48 -4.62 -5.38 2.03
CA GLY A 48 -5.00 -6.12 0.82
C GLY A 48 -3.85 -6.20 -0.20
N LEU A 49 -3.13 -5.10 -0.41
CA LEU A 49 -1.97 -5.08 -1.30
C LEU A 49 -0.88 -6.04 -0.83
N VAL A 50 -0.47 -5.96 0.44
CA VAL A 50 0.57 -6.82 1.02
C VAL A 50 0.12 -8.29 1.04
N PHE A 51 -1.15 -8.54 1.38
CA PHE A 51 -1.73 -9.88 1.36
C PHE A 51 -1.64 -10.51 -0.04
N SER A 52 -1.88 -9.73 -1.10
CA SER A 52 -1.73 -10.20 -2.49
C SER A 52 -0.29 -10.54 -2.91
N LEU A 53 0.72 -10.16 -2.10
CA LEU A 53 2.12 -10.51 -2.32
C LEU A 53 2.53 -11.80 -1.60
N ILE A 54 1.71 -12.31 -0.68
CA ILE A 54 2.04 -13.50 0.12
C ILE A 54 2.21 -14.73 -0.78
N GLU A 55 1.23 -15.03 -1.64
CA GLU A 55 1.28 -16.23 -2.48
C GLU A 55 2.53 -16.26 -3.40
N PRO A 56 2.85 -15.22 -4.19
CA PRO A 56 4.07 -15.23 -5.01
C PRO A 56 5.35 -15.35 -4.19
N VAL A 57 5.43 -14.68 -3.03
CA VAL A 57 6.62 -14.72 -2.17
C VAL A 57 6.80 -16.11 -1.56
N LEU A 58 5.73 -16.75 -1.11
CA LEU A 58 5.76 -18.14 -0.61
C LEU A 58 6.11 -19.14 -1.73
N ALA A 59 5.75 -18.84 -2.98
CA ALA A 59 6.18 -19.61 -4.16
C ALA A 59 7.64 -19.36 -4.56
N GLY A 60 8.40 -18.57 -3.77
CA GLY A 60 9.80 -18.27 -4.03
C GLY A 60 10.02 -17.27 -5.16
N LYS A 61 9.00 -16.49 -5.53
CA LYS A 61 9.09 -15.46 -6.58
C LYS A 61 9.46 -14.10 -5.98
N THR A 62 10.16 -13.29 -6.76
CA THR A 62 10.52 -11.92 -6.38
C THR A 62 9.68 -10.95 -7.19
N ILE A 63 9.01 -10.01 -6.52
CA ILE A 63 8.16 -9.03 -7.19
C ILE A 63 8.93 -7.71 -7.26
N GLU A 64 9.23 -7.25 -8.47
CA GLU A 64 10.05 -6.07 -8.70
C GLU A 64 9.27 -4.96 -9.43
N TYR A 65 9.64 -3.73 -9.11
CA TYR A 65 9.19 -2.54 -9.82
C TYR A 65 10.36 -1.56 -9.95
N THR A 66 10.68 -1.18 -11.18
CA THR A 66 11.74 -0.21 -11.48
C THR A 66 11.12 1.16 -11.72
N LEU A 67 11.58 2.16 -10.97
CA LEU A 67 11.32 3.57 -11.27
C LEU A 67 12.35 4.04 -12.32
N ILE A 68 11.87 4.77 -13.33
CA ILE A 68 12.67 5.32 -14.44
C ILE A 68 13.73 6.28 -13.89
#